data_AF-C9Z4H1-F1
#
_entry.id   AF-C9Z4H1-F1
#
_cell.length_a   1.000
_cell.length_b   1.000
_cell.length_c   1.000
_cell.angle_alpha   90.00
_cell.angle_beta   90.00
_cell.angle_gamma   90.00
#
_symmetry.space_group_name_H-M   'P 1'
#
loop_
_entity.id
_entity.type
_entity.pdbx_description
1 polymer ?
#
loop_
_entity_poly.entity_id
_entity_poly.type
_entity_poly.pdbx_seq_one_letter_code
_entity_poly.pdbx_strand_id
1 'polypeptide(L)'
;MSSSPPPGWYRDPSYPLTERWWDGTAWTDHRRQPEQPVPPVLPPGPPARGGLGRTGFVALAAAGAVLVAGAVTGGVLLLGGDGDGEDGGRETRSATTSPTSGPDGSPTPTKPADASPTGDPDVVTDDLNGITFPVPDGWENGDGSAEDDAVLVTDDGLYDCPGDNGLCRRGTVVSRTVTGSAETSPKVLAENDIEDAADDAYDRDGLDRRPYDGITGHEVVGSGSVAVAGRAGYYVRWRVTTGAGPGGYVQSLVFPSSSGSEAPVLVRFALDAGEDGPPLDDIDEIVEGIRAVGDAGEDTDKGTGSGTGGGVGSSLGPS
;
A
#
# COMPACT_ATOMS: atom_id res chain seq x y z
N MET A 1 11.16 51.21 -9.28
CA MET A 1 9.93 50.44 -9.04
C MET A 1 10.31 48.97 -9.16
N SER A 2 10.57 48.29 -8.04
CA SER A 2 10.87 46.85 -8.07
C SER A 2 9.54 46.11 -8.19
N SER A 3 9.31 45.43 -9.30
CA SER A 3 8.14 44.55 -9.45
C SER A 3 8.45 43.24 -8.72
N SER A 4 7.62 42.89 -7.74
CA SER A 4 7.67 41.54 -7.15
C SER A 4 7.35 40.50 -8.23
N PRO A 5 7.95 39.30 -8.15
CA PRO A 5 7.62 38.22 -9.06
C PRO A 5 6.15 37.79 -8.88
N PRO A 6 5.47 37.35 -9.97
CA PRO A 6 4.11 36.84 -9.88
C PRO A 6 4.05 35.56 -9.02
N PRO A 7 2.88 35.15 -8.52
CA PRO A 7 2.74 33.91 -7.76
C PRO A 7 3.20 32.70 -8.58
N GLY A 8 3.95 31.79 -7.97
CA GLY A 8 4.53 30.65 -8.67
C GLY A 8 5.57 29.85 -7.86
N TRP A 9 6.06 28.77 -8.45
CA TRP A 9 7.16 27.98 -7.90
C TRP A 9 8.51 28.61 -8.27
N TYR A 10 9.35 28.84 -7.27
CA TYR A 10 10.67 29.42 -7.44
C TYR A 10 11.68 28.64 -6.59
N ARG A 11 12.97 28.68 -6.94
CA ARG A 11 14.04 28.05 -6.15
C ARG A 11 14.01 28.55 -4.70
N ASP A 12 14.00 27.62 -3.74
CA ASP A 12 14.02 27.97 -2.32
C ASP A 12 15.40 28.58 -1.96
N PRO A 13 15.46 29.84 -1.48
CA PRO A 13 16.71 30.47 -1.08
C PRO A 13 17.40 29.78 0.10
N SER A 14 16.64 29.05 0.94
CA SER A 14 17.15 28.31 2.09
C SER A 14 17.58 26.88 1.73
N TYR A 15 17.01 26.30 0.67
CA TYR A 15 17.29 24.94 0.21
C TYR A 15 17.41 24.88 -1.32
N PRO A 16 18.63 25.04 -1.89
CA PRO A 16 18.80 25.30 -3.32
C PRO A 16 18.43 24.13 -4.24
N LEU A 17 18.16 22.94 -3.71
CA LEU A 17 17.73 21.75 -4.48
C LEU A 17 16.20 21.60 -4.58
N THR A 18 15.43 22.48 -3.93
CA THR A 18 13.97 22.43 -3.92
C THR A 18 13.36 23.74 -4.43
N GLU A 19 12.12 23.66 -4.89
CA GLU A 19 11.30 24.84 -5.19
C GLU A 19 10.33 25.09 -4.05
N ARG A 20 10.11 26.37 -3.73
CA ARG A 20 9.13 26.84 -2.73
C ARG A 20 8.08 27.70 -3.44
N TRP A 21 6.85 27.68 -2.96
CA TRP A 21 5.77 28.47 -3.57
C TRP A 21 5.77 29.90 -3.05
N TRP A 22 5.76 30.87 -3.96
CA TRP A 22 5.57 32.29 -3.73
C TRP A 22 4.13 32.68 -4.07
N ASP A 23 3.43 33.36 -3.16
CA ASP A 23 2.02 33.73 -3.35
C ASP A 23 1.80 35.11 -4.00
N GLY A 24 2.88 35.81 -4.38
CA GLY A 24 2.84 37.19 -4.88
C GLY A 24 3.24 38.23 -3.83
N THR A 25 3.20 37.89 -2.55
CA THR A 25 3.50 38.78 -1.41
C THR A 25 4.47 38.18 -0.39
N ALA A 26 4.44 36.86 -0.17
CA ALA A 26 5.29 36.12 0.74
C ALA A 26 5.59 34.69 0.24
N TRP A 27 6.63 34.07 0.83
CA TRP A 27 6.93 32.66 0.62
C TRP A 27 6.05 31.81 1.53
N THR A 28 5.43 30.76 0.98
CA THR A 28 4.60 29.80 1.74
C THR A 28 5.41 28.55 2.08
N ASP A 29 4.99 27.74 3.06
CA ASP A 29 5.73 26.54 3.46
C ASP A 29 5.64 25.37 2.48
N HIS A 30 4.88 25.50 1.39
CA HIS A 30 4.83 24.51 0.33
C HIS A 30 6.18 24.42 -0.41
N ARG A 31 6.79 23.23 -0.37
CA ARG A 31 8.02 22.88 -1.07
C ARG A 31 7.80 21.68 -1.98
N ARG A 32 8.47 21.66 -3.12
CA ARG A 32 8.49 20.51 -4.05
C ARG A 32 9.89 20.27 -4.60
N GLN A 33 10.12 19.08 -5.14
CA GLN A 33 11.28 18.87 -5.99
C GLN A 33 11.07 19.53 -7.36
N PRO A 34 12.11 20.13 -7.96
CA PRO A 34 12.00 20.67 -9.32
C PRO A 34 11.66 19.55 -10.29
N GLU A 35 10.59 19.73 -11.06
CA GLU A 35 10.19 18.78 -12.10
C GLU A 35 11.34 18.59 -13.10
N GLN A 36 11.86 17.37 -13.15
CA GLN A 36 12.83 16.97 -14.17
C GLN A 36 12.09 16.95 -15.52
N PRO A 37 12.59 17.64 -16.57
CA PRO A 37 11.97 17.57 -17.88
C PRO A 37 12.00 16.13 -18.39
N VAL A 38 10.83 15.50 -18.51
CA VAL A 38 10.69 14.20 -19.17
C VAL A 38 11.02 14.42 -20.65
N PRO A 39 12.03 13.73 -21.22
CA PRO A 39 12.35 13.88 -22.64
C PRO A 39 11.16 13.41 -23.49
N PRO A 40 10.82 14.09 -24.58
CA PRO A 40 9.68 13.73 -25.40
C PRO A 40 9.91 12.35 -26.04
N VAL A 41 8.94 11.45 -25.85
CA VAL A 41 8.89 10.16 -26.53
C VAL A 41 8.65 10.40 -28.02
N LEU A 42 9.62 10.03 -28.86
CA LEU A 42 9.50 10.09 -30.32
C LEU A 42 8.52 9.01 -30.80
N PRO A 43 7.57 9.34 -31.70
CA PRO A 43 6.64 8.36 -32.25
C PRO A 43 7.38 7.31 -33.11
N PRO A 44 6.91 6.05 -33.16
CA PRO A 44 7.55 5.00 -33.94
C PRO A 44 7.51 5.34 -35.44
N GLY A 45 8.69 5.29 -36.08
CA GLY A 45 8.84 5.55 -37.51
C GLY A 45 8.17 4.48 -38.37
N PRO A 46 7.69 4.83 -39.58
CA PRO A 46 7.04 3.88 -40.48
C PRO A 46 8.04 2.83 -41.01
N PRO A 47 7.59 1.59 -41.27
CA PRO A 47 8.47 0.52 -41.72
C PRO A 47 9.06 0.79 -43.13
N ALA A 48 10.33 0.44 -43.28
CA ALA A 48 11.09 0.61 -44.51
C ALA A 48 10.47 -0.18 -45.68
N ARG A 49 10.12 0.53 -46.76
CA ARG A 49 9.69 -0.05 -48.03
C ARG A 49 10.91 -0.55 -48.82
N GLY A 50 11.14 -1.87 -48.80
CA GLY A 50 11.94 -2.58 -49.81
C GLY A 50 11.09 -2.89 -51.04
N GLY A 51 11.55 -2.49 -52.21
CA GLY A 51 10.74 -2.46 -53.44
C GLY A 51 10.75 -3.72 -54.32
N LEU A 52 9.66 -3.82 -55.09
CA LEU A 52 9.49 -4.35 -56.46
C LEU A 52 9.74 -5.83 -56.78
N GLY A 53 8.64 -6.54 -57.07
CA GLY A 53 8.59 -7.72 -57.92
C GLY A 53 7.15 -8.06 -58.34
N ARG A 54 6.87 -7.96 -59.64
CA ARG A 54 5.55 -8.14 -60.28
C ARG A 54 5.03 -9.58 -60.14
N THR A 55 3.72 -9.76 -59.91
CA THR A 55 2.74 -10.53 -60.73
C THR A 55 1.48 -10.92 -59.96
N GLY A 56 0.32 -10.83 -60.63
CA GLY A 56 -0.76 -11.82 -60.50
C GLY A 56 -1.86 -11.58 -59.46
N PHE A 57 -3.02 -11.11 -59.93
CA PHE A 57 -4.32 -11.47 -59.36
C PHE A 57 -4.45 -12.99 -59.23
N VAL A 58 -4.97 -13.50 -58.11
CA VAL A 58 -6.06 -14.51 -58.04
C VAL A 58 -6.63 -14.49 -56.61
N ALA A 59 -7.93 -14.24 -56.51
CA ALA A 59 -8.74 -14.62 -55.35
C ALA A 59 -9.19 -16.08 -55.52
N LEU A 60 -9.07 -16.91 -54.48
CA LEU A 60 -9.83 -18.16 -54.39
C LEU A 60 -10.00 -18.59 -52.93
N ALA A 61 -11.26 -18.65 -52.53
CA ALA A 61 -11.74 -19.32 -51.34
C ALA A 61 -11.62 -20.84 -51.51
N ALA A 62 -11.39 -21.58 -50.42
CA ALA A 62 -12.18 -22.75 -50.02
C ALA A 62 -11.46 -23.56 -48.94
N ALA A 63 -12.27 -24.06 -48.02
CA ALA A 63 -11.94 -24.94 -46.91
C ALA A 63 -11.36 -26.29 -47.33
N GLY A 64 -10.66 -26.96 -46.42
CA GLY A 64 -10.30 -28.37 -46.54
C GLY A 64 -9.53 -28.86 -45.33
N ALA A 65 -10.01 -29.95 -44.74
CA ALA A 65 -9.66 -30.42 -43.41
C ALA A 65 -8.76 -31.67 -43.42
N VAL A 66 -8.30 -32.05 -42.21
CA VAL A 66 -8.01 -33.43 -41.74
C VAL A 66 -6.59 -34.02 -41.96
N LEU A 67 -5.90 -34.15 -40.80
CA LEU A 67 -5.10 -35.27 -40.23
C LEU A 67 -3.95 -35.93 -41.01
N VAL A 68 -2.79 -36.11 -40.35
CA VAL A 68 -2.29 -37.39 -39.74
C VAL A 68 -0.80 -37.25 -39.33
N ALA A 69 -0.46 -37.97 -38.27
CA ALA A 69 0.79 -38.09 -37.52
C ALA A 69 2.04 -38.68 -38.23
N GLY A 70 3.18 -38.56 -37.54
CA GLY A 70 4.40 -39.39 -37.69
C GLY A 70 5.64 -38.63 -37.16
N ALA A 71 6.24 -38.92 -36.00
CA ALA A 71 6.99 -40.11 -35.55
C ALA A 71 8.53 -39.98 -35.73
N VAL A 72 9.21 -39.87 -34.57
CA VAL A 72 10.42 -40.61 -34.12
C VAL A 72 11.84 -40.19 -34.57
N THR A 73 12.76 -40.38 -33.59
CA THR A 73 14.24 -40.54 -33.61
C THR A 73 15.04 -39.26 -33.37
N GLY A 74 15.94 -39.10 -32.39
CA GLY A 74 16.72 -40.04 -31.56
C GLY A 74 18.21 -39.85 -31.86
N GLY A 75 19.08 -39.61 -30.87
CA GLY A 75 20.53 -39.56 -31.10
C GLY A 75 21.39 -38.91 -30.01
N VAL A 76 22.07 -39.77 -29.26
CA VAL A 76 23.01 -39.57 -28.12
C VAL A 76 24.40 -39.05 -28.57
N LEU A 77 25.22 -38.60 -27.58
CA LEU A 77 26.71 -38.58 -27.48
C LEU A 77 27.39 -37.22 -27.77
N LEU A 78 28.37 -36.66 -27.03
CA LEU A 78 29.33 -37.11 -26.00
C LEU A 78 30.03 -35.91 -25.31
N LEU A 79 30.36 -36.10 -24.02
CA LEU A 79 31.58 -35.76 -23.24
C LEU A 79 32.41 -34.47 -23.46
N GLY A 80 32.76 -33.84 -22.33
CA GLY A 80 34.17 -33.53 -22.00
C GLY A 80 34.41 -32.30 -21.12
N GLY A 81 35.04 -32.48 -19.94
CA GLY A 81 35.98 -31.49 -19.38
C GLY A 81 35.89 -31.23 -17.88
N ASP A 82 36.69 -31.97 -17.11
CA ASP A 82 36.98 -31.86 -15.67
C ASP A 82 37.66 -30.54 -15.23
N GLY A 83 37.65 -30.26 -13.92
CA GLY A 83 38.43 -29.18 -13.30
C GLY A 83 38.15 -29.00 -11.80
N ASP A 84 39.03 -29.59 -10.99
CA ASP A 84 38.93 -29.82 -9.54
C ASP A 84 39.32 -28.62 -8.65
N GLY A 85 38.99 -28.68 -7.35
CA GLY A 85 39.61 -27.81 -6.33
C GLY A 85 38.91 -27.76 -4.96
N GLU A 86 39.26 -28.69 -4.08
CA GLU A 86 38.99 -28.76 -2.62
C GLU A 86 39.64 -27.57 -1.85
N ASP A 87 39.12 -27.09 -0.71
CA ASP A 87 39.38 -27.52 0.69
C ASP A 87 38.52 -26.58 1.59
N GLY A 88 37.91 -26.93 2.72
CA GLY A 88 38.30 -27.83 3.81
C GLY A 88 38.55 -27.01 5.09
N GLY A 89 37.75 -27.20 6.15
CA GLY A 89 38.16 -26.84 7.53
C GLY A 89 37.13 -26.14 8.44
N ARG A 90 36.37 -26.93 9.20
CA ARG A 90 35.78 -26.55 10.50
C ARG A 90 36.88 -26.48 11.56
N GLU A 91 36.86 -25.50 12.46
CA GLU A 91 37.19 -25.75 13.88
C GLU A 91 36.62 -24.69 14.82
N THR A 92 35.79 -25.16 15.76
CA THR A 92 35.36 -24.53 17.01
C THR A 92 36.51 -24.38 18.00
N ARG A 93 36.67 -23.22 18.68
CA ARG A 93 37.19 -23.16 20.07
C ARG A 93 36.57 -22.00 20.85
N SER A 94 36.00 -22.36 22.00
CA SER A 94 35.63 -21.48 23.13
C SER A 94 36.74 -21.44 24.19
N ALA A 95 36.58 -20.53 25.16
CA ALA A 95 37.26 -20.37 26.47
C ALA A 95 38.46 -19.38 26.47
N THR A 96 38.72 -18.50 27.47
CA THR A 96 38.08 -18.19 28.78
C THR A 96 38.80 -16.99 29.46
N THR A 97 38.02 -16.14 30.17
CA THR A 97 38.31 -15.24 31.34
C THR A 97 39.25 -14.00 31.33
N SER A 98 38.67 -12.96 31.97
CA SER A 98 39.02 -11.63 32.55
C SER A 98 40.31 -11.54 33.43
N PRO A 99 40.68 -10.42 34.14
CA PRO A 99 39.99 -9.13 34.39
C PRO A 99 40.87 -7.84 34.39
N THR A 100 40.27 -6.64 34.61
CA THR A 100 40.71 -5.58 35.59
C THR A 100 40.35 -4.12 35.19
N SER A 101 39.56 -3.49 36.08
CA SER A 101 39.50 -2.09 36.56
C SER A 101 39.34 -0.86 35.66
N GLY A 102 38.28 -0.08 35.96
CA GLY A 102 38.41 1.31 36.42
C GLY A 102 37.94 2.42 35.47
N PRO A 103 37.30 3.51 35.96
CA PRO A 103 36.30 4.29 35.23
C PRO A 103 36.85 5.60 34.64
N ASP A 104 36.27 6.08 33.54
CA ASP A 104 36.09 7.53 33.33
C ASP A 104 35.02 7.82 32.27
N GLY A 105 34.19 8.82 32.57
CA GLY A 105 32.94 9.11 31.87
C GLY A 105 33.12 9.68 30.46
N SER A 106 32.27 9.20 29.55
CA SER A 106 32.00 9.82 28.26
C SER A 106 30.47 9.89 28.08
N PRO A 107 29.87 11.05 27.80
CA PRO A 107 28.43 11.14 27.62
C PRO A 107 28.04 10.41 26.33
N THR A 108 27.36 9.28 26.47
CA THR A 108 26.69 8.57 25.38
C THR A 108 25.65 9.51 24.76
N PRO A 109 25.54 9.60 23.43
CA PRO A 109 24.44 10.33 22.80
C PRO A 109 23.13 9.69 23.27
N THR A 110 22.30 10.48 23.94
CA THR A 110 20.95 10.11 24.32
C THR A 110 20.19 9.78 23.04
N LYS A 111 19.98 8.49 22.78
CA LYS A 111 18.87 7.99 21.95
C LYS A 111 17.64 8.81 22.37
N PRO A 112 16.91 9.46 21.45
CA PRO A 112 15.61 10.04 21.78
C PRO A 112 14.84 8.96 22.54
N ALA A 113 14.34 9.32 23.72
CA ALA A 113 13.58 8.40 24.54
C ALA A 113 12.53 7.74 23.66
N ASP A 114 12.52 6.40 23.66
CA ASP A 114 11.34 5.63 23.25
C ASP A 114 10.13 6.35 23.84
N ALA A 115 9.23 6.77 22.97
CA ALA A 115 7.91 7.17 23.40
C ALA A 115 7.32 5.94 24.11
N SER A 116 7.24 5.98 25.44
CA SER A 116 6.42 5.02 26.16
C SER A 116 5.03 5.01 25.51
N PRO A 117 4.43 3.83 25.26
CA PRO A 117 3.09 3.76 24.69
C PRO A 117 2.15 4.39 25.73
N THR A 118 1.83 5.65 25.52
CA THR A 118 0.79 6.37 26.28
C THR A 118 -0.55 6.23 25.54
N GLY A 119 -0.59 5.41 24.49
CA GLY A 119 -1.78 5.06 23.74
C GLY A 119 -2.54 3.92 24.41
N ASP A 120 -3.83 3.90 24.12
CA ASP A 120 -4.69 2.74 24.34
C ASP A 120 -4.13 1.55 23.53
N PRO A 121 -3.82 0.40 24.13
CA PRO A 121 -3.32 -0.76 23.39
C PRO A 121 -4.33 -1.28 22.35
N ASP A 122 -5.62 -0.93 22.51
CA ASP A 122 -6.70 -1.40 21.66
C ASP A 122 -6.95 -0.46 20.46
N VAL A 123 -6.10 0.56 20.26
CA VAL A 123 -6.24 1.56 19.19
C VAL A 123 -4.88 1.91 18.55
N VAL A 124 -4.81 1.83 17.23
CA VAL A 124 -3.69 2.34 16.43
C VAL A 124 -4.04 3.70 15.84
N THR A 125 -3.11 4.66 15.93
CA THR A 125 -3.29 6.00 15.35
C THR A 125 -2.48 6.13 14.07
N ASP A 126 -3.17 6.47 12.99
CA ASP A 126 -2.56 6.88 11.73
C ASP A 126 -2.53 8.41 11.66
N ASP A 127 -1.44 8.98 12.18
CA ASP A 127 -1.23 10.42 12.22
C ASP A 127 -1.15 11.05 10.81
N LEU A 128 -0.74 10.28 9.80
CA LEU A 128 -0.59 10.78 8.43
C LEU A 128 -1.95 11.04 7.79
N ASN A 129 -2.90 10.12 8.00
CA ASN A 129 -4.25 10.24 7.44
C ASN A 129 -5.26 10.85 8.45
N GLY A 130 -4.84 11.07 9.69
CA GLY A 130 -5.63 11.73 10.74
C GLY A 130 -6.78 10.87 11.25
N ILE A 131 -6.60 9.54 11.27
CA ILE A 131 -7.60 8.57 11.68
C ILE A 131 -7.04 7.58 12.71
N THR A 132 -7.92 6.90 13.43
CA THR A 132 -7.58 5.81 14.35
C THR A 132 -8.29 4.53 13.93
N PHE A 133 -7.62 3.39 14.13
CA PHE A 133 -8.15 2.06 13.89
C PHE A 133 -8.30 1.32 15.23
N PRO A 134 -9.40 0.59 15.47
CA PRO A 134 -9.44 -0.37 16.56
C PRO A 134 -8.44 -1.50 16.27
N VAL A 135 -7.95 -2.18 17.31
CA VAL A 135 -7.15 -3.39 17.20
C VAL A 135 -8.01 -4.58 17.64
N PRO A 136 -8.63 -5.33 16.72
CA PRO A 136 -9.40 -6.52 17.07
C PRO A 136 -8.51 -7.65 17.63
N ASP A 137 -9.13 -8.65 18.22
CA ASP A 137 -8.43 -9.88 18.65
C ASP A 137 -7.71 -10.53 17.46
N GLY A 138 -6.44 -10.92 17.62
CA GLY A 138 -5.62 -11.51 16.56
C GLY A 138 -4.95 -10.50 15.62
N TRP A 139 -5.10 -9.20 15.90
CA TRP A 139 -4.40 -8.12 15.22
C TRP A 139 -3.45 -7.39 16.17
N GLU A 140 -2.42 -6.77 15.59
CA GLU A 140 -1.50 -5.89 16.28
C GLU A 140 -1.15 -4.67 15.42
N ASN A 141 -0.47 -3.71 16.02
CA ASN A 141 0.01 -2.52 15.31
C ASN A 141 1.01 -2.93 14.20
N GLY A 142 0.77 -2.48 12.98
CA GLY A 142 1.63 -2.70 11.81
C GLY A 142 2.96 -1.92 11.85
N ASP A 143 3.13 -0.97 12.76
CA ASP A 143 4.36 -0.21 12.95
C ASP A 143 5.57 -1.12 13.19
N GLY A 144 6.56 -1.03 12.30
CA GLY A 144 7.77 -1.85 12.37
C GLY A 144 7.61 -3.27 11.81
N SER A 145 6.46 -3.59 11.22
CA SER A 145 6.31 -4.75 10.36
C SER A 145 7.14 -4.59 9.07
N ALA A 146 7.31 -5.69 8.33
CA ALA A 146 7.97 -5.67 7.02
C ALA A 146 7.04 -5.17 5.89
N GLU A 147 5.77 -4.89 6.22
CA GLU A 147 4.75 -4.44 5.28
C GLU A 147 4.77 -2.91 5.22
N ASP A 148 5.07 -2.36 4.04
CA ASP A 148 5.08 -0.92 3.85
C ASP A 148 3.68 -0.32 4.09
N ASP A 149 3.62 0.79 4.83
CA ASP A 149 2.40 1.54 5.15
C ASP A 149 1.29 0.76 5.90
N ALA A 150 1.60 -0.42 6.46
CA ALA A 150 0.64 -1.20 7.23
C ALA A 150 0.33 -0.54 8.59
N VAL A 151 -0.96 -0.34 8.85
CA VAL A 151 -1.48 0.13 10.15
C VAL A 151 -1.87 -1.01 11.07
N LEU A 152 -2.36 -2.12 10.52
CA LEU A 152 -2.66 -3.33 11.26
C LEU A 152 -2.14 -4.55 10.52
N VAL A 153 -1.67 -5.52 11.30
CA VAL A 153 -1.20 -6.82 10.82
C VAL A 153 -1.70 -7.91 11.75
N THR A 154 -1.88 -9.15 11.26
CA THR A 154 -2.23 -10.27 12.15
C THR A 154 -1.06 -10.61 13.08
N ASP A 155 -1.35 -11.00 14.33
CA ASP A 155 -0.35 -11.23 15.39
C ASP A 155 0.32 -12.62 15.33
N ASP A 156 -0.10 -13.47 14.39
CA ASP A 156 0.39 -14.83 14.19
C ASP A 156 1.73 -14.91 13.43
N GLY A 157 2.24 -13.76 12.99
CA GLY A 157 3.53 -13.60 12.35
C GLY A 157 3.53 -13.86 10.85
N LEU A 158 4.71 -14.20 10.32
CA LEU A 158 4.90 -14.51 8.91
C LEU A 158 4.91 -16.03 8.69
N TYR A 159 4.42 -16.46 7.52
CA TYR A 159 4.39 -17.85 7.11
C TYR A 159 4.97 -18.04 5.70
N ASP A 160 5.29 -19.28 5.33
CA ASP A 160 5.81 -19.57 3.99
C ASP A 160 4.72 -19.37 2.93
N CYS A 161 4.98 -18.49 1.96
CA CYS A 161 4.06 -18.25 0.86
C CYS A 161 3.78 -19.55 0.07
N PRO A 162 2.52 -19.81 -0.33
CA PRO A 162 2.16 -21.09 -0.94
C PRO A 162 2.67 -21.27 -2.38
N GLY A 163 2.95 -20.17 -3.09
CA GLY A 163 3.37 -20.14 -4.49
C GLY A 163 4.85 -19.88 -4.72
N ASP A 164 5.59 -19.44 -3.70
CA ASP A 164 7.03 -19.19 -3.81
C ASP A 164 7.79 -19.45 -2.48
N ASN A 165 9.06 -19.04 -2.40
CA ASN A 165 9.89 -19.18 -1.20
C ASN A 165 10.00 -17.88 -0.37
N GLY A 166 9.04 -16.98 -0.53
CA GLY A 166 8.89 -15.75 0.23
C GLY A 166 8.16 -16.00 1.56
N LEU A 167 8.00 -14.90 2.30
CA LEU A 167 7.24 -14.86 3.54
C LEU A 167 5.97 -14.03 3.31
N CYS A 168 4.85 -14.59 3.71
CA CYS A 168 3.52 -14.01 3.57
C CYS A 168 2.95 -13.72 4.95
N ARG A 169 1.96 -12.84 5.00
CA ARG A 169 1.16 -12.55 6.18
C ARG A 169 -0.30 -12.79 5.87
N ARG A 170 -1.06 -13.27 6.86
CA ARG A 170 -2.46 -13.66 6.67
C ARG A 170 -3.42 -12.49 6.63
N GLY A 171 -3.10 -11.40 7.31
CA GLY A 171 -3.93 -10.20 7.29
C GLY A 171 -3.10 -8.94 7.39
N THR A 172 -3.40 -7.99 6.51
CA THR A 172 -2.80 -6.66 6.50
C THR A 172 -3.87 -5.61 6.22
N VAL A 173 -3.82 -4.50 6.95
CA VAL A 173 -4.57 -3.29 6.67
C VAL A 173 -3.59 -2.15 6.42
N VAL A 174 -3.71 -1.49 5.27
CA VAL A 174 -2.88 -0.37 4.85
C VAL A 174 -3.77 0.84 4.65
N SER A 175 -3.33 2.02 5.09
CA SER A 175 -4.05 3.28 4.87
C SER A 175 -3.13 4.33 4.24
N ARG A 176 -3.68 5.06 3.27
CA ARG A 176 -2.95 6.10 2.55
C ARG A 176 -3.87 7.21 2.07
N THR A 177 -3.30 8.40 1.95
CA THR A 177 -3.98 9.51 1.29
C THR A 177 -3.90 9.30 -0.22
N VAL A 178 -5.03 9.43 -0.92
CA VAL A 178 -5.07 9.42 -2.38
C VAL A 178 -4.42 10.70 -2.89
N THR A 179 -3.30 10.56 -3.60
CA THR A 179 -2.54 11.67 -4.19
C THR A 179 -2.42 11.50 -5.70
N GLY A 180 -2.09 12.58 -6.41
CA GLY A 180 -1.81 12.52 -7.86
C GLY A 180 -3.03 12.39 -8.78
N SER A 181 -4.25 12.44 -8.25
CA SER A 181 -5.50 12.48 -9.01
C SER A 181 -6.35 13.69 -8.64
N ALA A 182 -7.12 14.21 -9.60
CA ALA A 182 -8.16 15.21 -9.35
C ALA A 182 -9.52 14.56 -8.98
N GLU A 183 -9.62 13.23 -9.11
CA GLU A 183 -10.80 12.48 -8.70
C GLU A 183 -10.89 12.43 -7.18
N THR A 184 -12.09 12.71 -6.65
CA THR A 184 -12.36 12.77 -5.20
C THR A 184 -13.58 11.95 -4.80
N SER A 185 -14.30 11.36 -5.75
CA SER A 185 -15.44 10.48 -5.51
C SER A 185 -14.98 9.18 -4.85
N PRO A 186 -15.43 8.87 -3.62
CA PRO A 186 -15.06 7.64 -2.94
C PRO A 186 -15.38 6.39 -3.76
N LYS A 187 -16.53 6.40 -4.44
CA LYS A 187 -16.97 5.29 -5.28
C LYS A 187 -16.00 5.02 -6.43
N VAL A 188 -15.67 6.06 -7.19
CA VAL A 188 -14.81 5.93 -8.38
C VAL A 188 -13.41 5.51 -7.96
N LEU A 189 -12.90 6.09 -6.87
CA LEU A 189 -11.57 5.74 -6.34
C LEU A 189 -11.52 4.29 -5.87
N ALA A 190 -12.51 3.81 -5.11
CA ALA A 190 -12.55 2.42 -4.65
C ALA A 190 -12.71 1.41 -5.79
N GLU A 191 -13.56 1.73 -6.79
CA GLU A 191 -13.76 0.88 -7.97
C GLU A 191 -12.52 0.79 -8.85
N ASN A 192 -11.71 1.85 -8.93
CA ASN A 192 -10.45 1.84 -9.68
C ASN A 192 -9.29 1.20 -8.91
N ASP A 193 -9.30 1.25 -7.57
CA ASP A 193 -8.20 0.77 -6.74
C ASP A 193 -8.21 -0.74 -6.49
N ILE A 194 -9.38 -1.38 -6.51
CA ILE A 194 -9.55 -2.77 -6.04
C ILE A 194 -8.73 -3.81 -6.82
N GLU A 195 -8.49 -3.58 -8.11
CA GLU A 195 -7.64 -4.47 -8.92
C GLU A 195 -6.18 -4.36 -8.48
N ASP A 196 -5.65 -3.13 -8.37
CA ASP A 196 -4.29 -2.90 -7.86
C ASP A 196 -4.13 -3.43 -6.43
N ALA A 197 -5.14 -3.26 -5.57
CA ALA A 197 -5.12 -3.80 -4.21
C ALA A 197 -5.05 -5.34 -4.20
N ALA A 198 -5.73 -6.00 -5.13
CA ALA A 198 -5.69 -7.45 -5.26
C ALA A 198 -4.35 -7.92 -5.83
N ASP A 199 -3.83 -7.24 -6.85
CA ASP A 199 -2.56 -7.56 -7.47
C ASP A 199 -1.40 -7.44 -6.47
N ASP A 200 -1.37 -6.35 -5.70
CA ASP A 200 -0.35 -6.11 -4.66
C ASP A 200 -0.40 -7.17 -3.56
N ALA A 201 -1.61 -7.65 -3.19
CA ALA A 201 -1.79 -8.65 -2.13
C ALA A 201 -1.55 -10.09 -2.58
N TYR A 202 -1.96 -10.45 -3.81
CA TYR A 202 -2.10 -11.85 -4.24
C TYR A 202 -1.52 -12.19 -5.62
N ASP A 203 -1.30 -11.23 -6.54
CA ASP A 203 -0.66 -11.54 -7.82
C ASP A 203 0.85 -11.46 -7.74
N ARG A 204 1.37 -10.27 -7.40
CA ARG A 204 2.81 -9.95 -7.46
C ARG A 204 3.26 -9.06 -6.32
N ASP A 205 4.43 -9.39 -5.78
CA ASP A 205 5.09 -8.53 -4.79
C ASP A 205 5.95 -7.43 -5.47
N GLY A 206 6.51 -6.53 -4.64
CA GLY A 206 7.41 -5.46 -5.11
C GLY A 206 8.70 -5.94 -5.80
N LEU A 207 8.98 -7.25 -5.81
CA LEU A 207 10.10 -7.89 -6.50
C LEU A 207 9.66 -8.66 -7.76
N ASP A 208 8.41 -8.49 -8.20
CA ASP A 208 7.80 -9.20 -9.34
C ASP A 208 7.75 -10.73 -9.17
N ARG A 209 7.77 -11.21 -7.92
CA ARG A 209 7.54 -12.62 -7.58
C ARG A 209 6.04 -12.88 -7.47
N ARG A 210 5.65 -14.15 -7.39
CA ARG A 210 4.24 -14.58 -7.33
C ARG A 210 3.98 -15.41 -6.06
N PRO A 211 3.75 -14.74 -4.90
CA PRO A 211 3.64 -15.42 -3.62
C PRO A 211 2.52 -16.48 -3.57
N TYR A 212 1.50 -16.34 -4.42
CA TYR A 212 0.36 -17.26 -4.51
C TYR A 212 0.21 -17.92 -5.89
N ASP A 213 1.28 -17.98 -6.69
CA ASP A 213 1.24 -18.42 -8.10
C ASP A 213 0.28 -17.58 -8.98
N GLY A 214 0.07 -16.33 -8.57
CA GLY A 214 -0.75 -15.34 -9.27
C GLY A 214 -2.25 -15.49 -9.04
N ILE A 215 -2.99 -14.46 -9.46
CA ILE A 215 -4.45 -14.45 -9.44
C ILE A 215 -5.00 -15.19 -10.67
N THR A 216 -5.93 -16.12 -10.44
CA THR A 216 -6.61 -16.90 -11.50
C THR A 216 -8.05 -16.46 -11.71
N GLY A 217 -8.62 -15.72 -10.77
CA GLY A 217 -9.95 -15.12 -10.89
C GLY A 217 -10.33 -14.33 -9.65
N HIS A 218 -11.42 -13.57 -9.75
CA HIS A 218 -12.02 -12.86 -8.63
C HIS A 218 -13.55 -12.88 -8.74
N GLU A 219 -14.22 -12.67 -7.61
CA GLU A 219 -15.66 -12.44 -7.50
C GLU A 219 -15.92 -11.20 -6.66
N VAL A 220 -16.80 -10.30 -7.12
CA VAL A 220 -17.26 -9.17 -6.31
C VAL A 220 -18.26 -9.69 -5.27
N VAL A 221 -17.84 -9.75 -4.01
CA VAL A 221 -18.67 -10.27 -2.91
C VAL A 221 -19.36 -9.18 -2.10
N GLY A 222 -18.97 -7.91 -2.28
CA GLY A 222 -19.63 -6.78 -1.66
C GLY A 222 -19.23 -5.44 -2.29
N SER A 223 -20.14 -4.48 -2.29
CA SER A 223 -19.83 -3.08 -2.56
C SER A 223 -20.95 -2.18 -2.09
N GLY A 224 -20.63 -0.94 -1.71
CA GLY A 224 -21.67 0.02 -1.34
C GLY A 224 -21.16 1.21 -0.56
N SER A 225 -22.09 2.14 -0.32
CA SER A 225 -21.86 3.28 0.57
C SER A 225 -21.76 2.81 2.02
N VAL A 226 -20.85 3.42 2.77
CA VAL A 226 -20.60 3.14 4.19
C VAL A 226 -20.29 4.44 4.92
N ALA A 227 -20.62 4.52 6.21
CA ALA A 227 -20.24 5.66 7.05
C ALA A 227 -18.94 5.32 7.79
N VAL A 228 -17.91 6.16 7.66
CA VAL A 228 -16.59 5.95 8.25
C VAL A 228 -16.08 7.28 8.80
N ALA A 229 -15.65 7.32 10.06
CA ALA A 229 -15.25 8.56 10.75
C ALA A 229 -16.25 9.72 10.57
N GLY A 230 -17.55 9.44 10.59
CA GLY A 230 -18.62 10.44 10.41
C GLY A 230 -18.81 10.94 8.96
N ARG A 231 -18.12 10.34 7.98
CA ARG A 231 -18.16 10.74 6.57
C ARG A 231 -18.73 9.62 5.70
N ALA A 232 -19.35 9.99 4.58
CA ALA A 232 -19.83 9.01 3.60
C ALA A 232 -18.66 8.51 2.74
N GLY A 233 -18.36 7.23 2.85
CA GLY A 233 -17.39 6.49 2.03
C GLY A 233 -18.05 5.50 1.08
N TYR A 234 -17.20 4.72 0.40
CA TYR A 234 -17.59 3.63 -0.46
C TYR A 234 -16.57 2.51 -0.39
N TYR A 235 -17.01 1.26 -0.38
CA TYR A 235 -16.13 0.10 -0.43
C TYR A 235 -16.45 -0.81 -1.62
N VAL A 236 -15.44 -1.55 -2.06
CA VAL A 236 -15.56 -2.70 -2.97
C VAL A 236 -14.77 -3.85 -2.33
N ARG A 237 -15.40 -5.02 -2.20
CA ARG A 237 -14.81 -6.23 -1.65
C ARG A 237 -14.80 -7.34 -2.68
N TRP A 238 -13.63 -7.88 -2.96
CA TRP A 238 -13.40 -9.03 -3.84
C TRP A 238 -13.05 -10.27 -3.02
N ARG A 239 -13.50 -11.43 -3.49
CA ARG A 239 -12.91 -12.71 -3.16
C ARG A 239 -11.99 -13.12 -4.31
N VAL A 240 -10.72 -13.29 -4.02
CA VAL A 240 -9.66 -13.61 -4.97
C VAL A 240 -9.39 -15.11 -4.96
N THR A 241 -9.24 -15.71 -6.14
CA THR A 241 -8.79 -17.09 -6.32
C THR A 241 -7.38 -17.08 -6.90
N THR A 242 -6.45 -17.78 -6.25
CA THR A 242 -5.04 -17.82 -6.61
C THR A 242 -4.63 -19.17 -7.21
N GLY A 243 -3.44 -19.24 -7.82
CA GLY A 243 -2.88 -20.49 -8.35
C GLY A 243 -2.43 -21.47 -7.26
N ALA A 244 -2.03 -20.93 -6.11
CA ALA A 244 -1.64 -21.68 -4.91
C ALA A 244 -2.28 -21.08 -3.65
N GLY A 245 -2.55 -21.94 -2.66
CA GLY A 245 -3.22 -21.53 -1.43
C GLY A 245 -4.74 -21.34 -1.58
N PRO A 246 -5.40 -20.86 -0.51
CA PRO A 246 -6.85 -20.73 -0.45
C PRO A 246 -7.40 -19.48 -1.16
N GLY A 247 -6.53 -18.59 -1.66
CA GLY A 247 -6.90 -17.25 -2.08
C GLY A 247 -7.16 -16.33 -0.88
N GLY A 248 -7.93 -15.27 -1.08
CA GLY A 248 -8.18 -14.29 -0.03
C GLY A 248 -9.33 -13.34 -0.32
N TYR A 249 -9.56 -12.44 0.62
CA TYR A 249 -10.50 -11.33 0.52
C TYR A 249 -9.71 -10.03 0.47
N VAL A 250 -10.07 -9.18 -0.48
CA VAL A 250 -9.47 -7.86 -0.66
C VAL A 250 -10.57 -6.82 -0.60
N GLN A 251 -10.37 -5.74 0.13
CA GLN A 251 -11.29 -4.62 0.14
C GLN A 251 -10.56 -3.29 -0.03
N SER A 252 -11.02 -2.49 -0.99
CA SER A 252 -10.67 -1.08 -1.09
C SER A 252 -11.82 -0.26 -0.52
N LEU A 253 -11.54 0.51 0.51
CA LEU A 253 -12.45 1.44 1.16
C LEU A 253 -11.93 2.85 0.97
N VAL A 254 -12.75 3.76 0.46
CA VAL A 254 -12.40 5.17 0.34
C VAL A 254 -13.41 6.03 1.09
N PHE A 255 -12.92 7.05 1.79
CA PHE A 255 -13.74 8.08 2.41
C PHE A 255 -12.97 9.41 2.49
N PRO A 256 -13.64 10.57 2.54
CA PRO A 256 -12.96 11.84 2.74
C PRO A 256 -12.36 11.92 4.15
N SER A 257 -11.13 12.42 4.29
CA SER A 257 -10.60 12.77 5.62
C SER A 257 -11.50 13.80 6.30
N SER A 258 -11.67 13.68 7.62
CA SER A 258 -12.35 14.67 8.46
C SER A 258 -11.47 15.88 8.78
N SER A 259 -10.18 15.82 8.45
CA SER A 259 -9.18 16.84 8.75
C SER A 259 -8.64 17.51 7.49
N GLY A 260 -8.11 18.73 7.65
CA GLY A 260 -7.37 19.43 6.61
C GLY A 260 -8.17 19.69 5.33
N SER A 261 -7.60 19.32 4.19
CA SER A 261 -8.18 19.54 2.85
C SER A 261 -9.28 18.55 2.46
N GLU A 262 -9.67 17.67 3.39
CA GLU A 262 -10.60 16.56 3.13
C GLU A 262 -10.14 15.64 1.99
N ALA A 263 -8.81 15.46 1.87
CA ALA A 263 -8.26 14.56 0.87
C ALA A 263 -8.83 13.14 1.06
N PRO A 264 -9.16 12.40 -0.01
CA PRO A 264 -9.66 11.05 0.13
C PRO A 264 -8.60 10.15 0.80
N VAL A 265 -9.02 9.42 1.83
CA VAL A 265 -8.25 8.36 2.45
C VAL A 265 -8.71 7.05 1.84
N LEU A 266 -7.75 6.25 1.40
CA LEU A 266 -7.93 4.90 0.91
C LEU A 266 -7.37 3.92 1.95
N VAL A 267 -8.20 2.97 2.35
CA VAL A 267 -7.83 1.86 3.22
C VAL A 267 -7.97 0.56 2.43
N ARG A 268 -6.89 -0.22 2.37
CA ARG A 268 -6.86 -1.53 1.74
C ARG A 268 -6.80 -2.60 2.81
N PHE A 269 -7.64 -3.62 2.67
CA PHE A 269 -7.65 -4.82 3.49
C PHE A 269 -7.25 -5.99 2.60
N ALA A 270 -6.37 -6.85 3.08
CA ALA A 270 -6.06 -8.15 2.48
C ALA A 270 -6.06 -9.20 3.57
N LEU A 271 -6.97 -10.16 3.49
CA LEU A 271 -7.15 -11.24 4.46
C LEU A 271 -7.17 -12.58 3.73
N ASP A 272 -6.26 -13.48 4.10
CA ASP A 272 -6.21 -14.83 3.56
C ASP A 272 -7.52 -15.57 3.85
N ALA A 273 -7.97 -16.33 2.87
CA ALA A 273 -9.08 -17.26 3.05
C ALA A 273 -8.58 -18.55 3.72
N GLY A 274 -9.51 -19.42 4.12
CA GLY A 274 -9.18 -20.72 4.70
C GLY A 274 -9.26 -20.73 6.23
N GLU A 275 -8.99 -21.89 6.83
CA GLU A 275 -9.21 -22.13 8.27
C GLU A 275 -8.27 -21.33 9.17
N ASP A 276 -7.09 -21.01 8.66
CA ASP A 276 -6.08 -20.29 9.41
C ASP A 276 -6.10 -18.77 9.13
N GLY A 277 -6.90 -18.31 8.16
CA GLY A 277 -7.03 -16.89 7.86
C GLY A 277 -7.80 -16.13 8.95
N PRO A 278 -7.58 -14.81 9.11
CA PRO A 278 -8.38 -14.00 10.02
C PRO A 278 -9.88 -14.04 9.65
N PRO A 279 -10.78 -13.93 10.63
CA PRO A 279 -12.22 -13.85 10.36
C PRO A 279 -12.56 -12.73 9.38
N LEU A 280 -13.44 -13.02 8.41
CA LEU A 280 -13.85 -12.02 7.42
C LEU A 280 -14.59 -10.83 8.07
N ASP A 281 -15.28 -11.09 9.17
CA ASP A 281 -16.03 -10.08 9.92
C ASP A 281 -15.12 -9.02 10.55
N ASP A 282 -13.81 -9.30 10.73
CA ASP A 282 -12.82 -8.34 11.22
C ASP A 282 -12.73 -7.11 10.30
N ILE A 283 -12.93 -7.28 8.98
CA ILE A 283 -12.97 -6.14 8.05
C ILE A 283 -14.10 -5.18 8.46
N ASP A 284 -15.28 -5.72 8.76
CA ASP A 284 -16.45 -4.91 9.10
C ASP A 284 -16.32 -4.28 10.49
N GLU A 285 -15.74 -5.00 11.45
CA GLU A 285 -15.39 -4.48 12.79
C GLU A 285 -14.40 -3.32 12.70
N ILE A 286 -13.31 -3.48 11.95
CA ILE A 286 -12.30 -2.43 11.77
C ILE A 286 -12.95 -1.22 11.09
N VAL A 287 -13.71 -1.41 10.01
CA VAL A 287 -14.36 -0.31 9.29
C VAL A 287 -15.33 0.48 10.17
N GLU A 288 -16.13 -0.20 11.01
CA GLU A 288 -17.05 0.45 11.95
C GLU A 288 -16.29 1.22 13.05
N GLY A 289 -15.12 0.73 13.46
CA GLY A 289 -14.30 1.35 14.48
C GLY A 289 -13.41 2.51 14.01
N ILE A 290 -13.25 2.75 12.71
CA ILE A 290 -12.41 3.86 12.22
C ILE A 290 -13.00 5.21 12.66
N ARG A 291 -12.20 6.01 13.39
CA ARG A 291 -12.55 7.36 13.87
C ARG A 291 -11.56 8.40 13.38
N ALA A 292 -11.98 9.67 13.42
CA ALA A 292 -11.06 10.79 13.28
C ALA A 292 -10.19 10.91 14.54
N VAL A 293 -8.92 11.29 14.38
CA VAL A 293 -8.09 11.65 15.54
C VAL A 293 -8.72 12.83 16.27
N GLY A 294 -8.96 12.67 17.57
CA GLY A 294 -9.62 13.66 18.43
C GLY A 294 -11.08 13.34 18.80
N ASP A 295 -11.73 12.39 18.12
CA ASP A 295 -13.10 11.94 18.45
C ASP A 295 -13.13 10.84 19.53
N ALA A 296 -11.98 10.27 19.91
CA ALA A 296 -11.85 9.16 20.85
C ALA A 296 -12.20 9.50 22.32
N GLY A 297 -12.84 10.64 22.59
CA GLY A 297 -13.08 11.17 23.94
C GLY A 297 -14.53 11.20 24.42
N GLU A 298 -15.53 10.74 23.65
CA GLU A 298 -16.94 11.03 23.98
C GLU A 298 -17.72 9.88 24.65
N ASP A 299 -17.21 8.64 24.66
CA ASP A 299 -17.97 7.48 25.16
C ASP A 299 -17.62 7.02 26.60
N THR A 300 -16.67 7.68 27.29
CA THR A 300 -16.26 7.33 28.66
C THR A 300 -16.29 8.50 29.65
N ASP A 301 -17.37 9.29 29.71
CA ASP A 301 -17.77 9.89 30.99
C ASP A 301 -19.27 10.24 31.07
N LYS A 302 -20.09 9.25 31.45
CA LYS A 302 -21.33 9.54 32.18
C LYS A 302 -20.97 9.91 33.62
N GLY A 303 -20.75 11.21 33.84
CA GLY A 303 -20.81 11.85 35.15
C GLY A 303 -19.46 12.42 35.59
N THR A 304 -19.18 13.69 35.30
CA THR A 304 -19.65 14.80 36.17
C THR A 304 -19.61 16.12 35.40
N GLY A 305 -20.71 16.88 35.44
CA GLY A 305 -20.94 18.01 34.56
C GLY A 305 -19.96 19.18 34.65
N SER A 306 -19.73 19.81 33.50
CA SER A 306 -19.57 21.26 33.38
C SER A 306 -19.98 21.67 31.97
N GLY A 307 -21.15 22.29 31.86
CA GLY A 307 -21.74 22.64 30.58
C GLY A 307 -21.03 23.82 29.91
N THR A 308 -20.89 23.73 28.58
CA THR A 308 -20.82 24.93 27.73
C THR A 308 -21.77 24.73 26.56
N GLY A 309 -23.06 24.94 26.82
CA GLY A 309 -24.09 25.00 25.78
C GLY A 309 -24.04 26.35 25.06
N GLY A 310 -23.53 26.35 23.83
CA GLY A 310 -23.59 27.50 22.91
C GLY A 310 -24.75 27.39 21.94
N GLY A 311 -25.99 27.36 22.44
CA GLY A 311 -27.20 27.37 21.61
C GLY A 311 -27.66 28.79 21.31
N VAL A 312 -27.62 29.20 20.04
CA VAL A 312 -28.18 30.47 19.57
C VAL A 312 -29.71 30.41 19.50
N GLY A 313 -30.39 30.85 20.56
CA GLY A 313 -31.83 31.04 20.59
C GLY A 313 -32.24 32.38 19.97
N SER A 314 -32.85 32.35 18.78
CA SER A 314 -33.56 33.51 18.22
C SER A 314 -34.87 33.74 18.99
N SER A 315 -35.02 34.92 19.57
CA SER A 315 -36.23 35.38 20.25
C SER A 315 -37.22 35.98 19.24
N LEU A 316 -38.40 35.37 19.12
CA LEU A 316 -39.61 36.01 18.60
C LEU A 316 -40.78 35.61 19.52
N GLY A 317 -41.24 36.55 20.33
CA GLY A 317 -42.46 36.41 21.14
C GLY A 317 -43.67 37.02 20.43
N PRO A 318 -44.89 36.46 20.58
CA PRO A 318 -46.10 37.07 20.04
C PRO A 318 -46.69 38.12 21.00
N SER A 319 -47.31 39.14 20.42
CA SER A 319 -48.20 40.11 21.07
C SER A 319 -49.60 39.56 21.23
#